data_AF-A0A1T1AWW7-F1
#
_entry.id   AF-A0A1T1AWW7-F1
#
_cell.length_a   1.000
_cell.length_b   1.000
_cell.length_c   1.000
_cell.angle_alpha   90.00
_cell.angle_beta   90.00
_cell.angle_gamma   90.00
#
_symmetry.space_group_name_H-M   'P 1'
#
loop_
_entity.id
_entity.type
_entity.pdbx_description
1 polymer ?
#
loop_
_entity_poly.entity_id
_entity_poly.type
_entity_poly.pdbx_seq_one_letter_code
_entity_poly.pdbx_strand_id
1 'polypeptide(L)'
;MNLRAVTKDNEPWFVAVDICRALDMDTAKGTTRWLAGLDADEKQTLRNSEGGRVAPYMAYVNESGLYSLILKSRKPEAKACKKWVTSVVLPAIRPLHHRPPDDDQPGHR
;
A
#
# COMPACT_ATOMS: atom_id res chain seq x y z
N MET A 1 -13.56 0.03 1.76
CA MET A 1 -12.30 0.30 1.05
C MET A 1 -11.43 -0.94 1.18
N ASN A 2 -11.16 -1.66 0.09
CA ASN A 2 -10.36 -2.89 0.12
C ASN A 2 -9.05 -2.64 -0.62
N LEU A 3 -7.92 -2.87 0.04
CA LEU A 3 -6.59 -2.52 -0.46
C LEU A 3 -5.72 -3.76 -0.46
N ARG A 4 -5.31 -4.19 -1.65
CA ARG A 4 -4.47 -5.37 -1.81
C ARG A 4 -3.00 -4.97 -1.78
N ALA A 5 -2.22 -5.71 -0.99
CA ALA A 5 -0.80 -5.52 -0.85
C ALA A 5 -0.08 -6.87 -0.92
N VAL A 6 1.16 -6.85 -1.42
CA VAL A 6 2.07 -8.00 -1.45
C VAL A 6 3.42 -7.56 -0.90
N THR A 7 4.07 -8.42 -0.13
CA THR A 7 5.44 -8.16 0.33
C THR A 7 6.41 -8.71 -0.70
N LYS A 8 7.28 -7.86 -1.25
CA LYS A 8 8.31 -8.22 -2.23
C LYS A 8 9.61 -7.55 -1.81
N ASP A 9 10.72 -8.30 -1.80
CA ASP A 9 12.03 -7.79 -1.39
C ASP A 9 12.03 -7.15 0.02
N ASN A 10 11.23 -7.71 0.93
CA ASN A 10 11.02 -7.19 2.29
C ASN A 10 10.35 -5.80 2.36
N GLU A 11 9.82 -5.32 1.23
CA GLU A 11 9.07 -4.07 1.11
C GLU A 11 7.60 -4.33 0.74
N PRO A 12 6.66 -3.51 1.24
CA PRO A 12 5.26 -3.63 0.87
C PRO A 12 4.98 -2.97 -0.49
N TRP A 13 4.31 -3.71 -1.36
CA TRP A 13 3.85 -3.26 -2.68
C TRP A 13 2.33 -3.31 -2.75
N PHE A 14 1.73 -2.19 -3.12
CA PHE A 14 0.28 -1.97 -3.10
C PHE A 14 -0.30 -1.95 -4.50
N VAL A 15 -1.49 -2.53 -4.68
CA VAL A 15 -2.17 -2.44 -5.98
C VAL A 15 -2.58 -1.00 -6.28
N ALA A 16 -2.05 -0.44 -7.38
CA ALA A 16 -2.25 0.95 -7.75
C ALA A 16 -3.73 1.32 -7.93
N VAL A 17 -4.54 0.42 -8.51
CA VAL A 17 -5.97 0.70 -8.73
C VAL A 17 -6.76 0.82 -7.45
N ASP A 18 -6.37 0.08 -6.41
CA ASP A 18 -7.03 0.14 -5.10
C ASP A 18 -6.66 1.46 -4.40
N ILE A 19 -5.41 1.91 -4.53
CA ILE A 19 -4.97 3.23 -4.02
C ILE A 19 -5.68 4.37 -4.75
N CYS A 20 -5.73 4.33 -6.08
CA CYS A 20 -6.42 5.37 -6.83
C CYS A 20 -7.90 5.44 -6.44
N ARG A 21 -8.59 4.31 -6.29
CA ARG A 21 -9.98 4.27 -5.80
C ARG A 21 -10.11 4.80 -4.38
N ALA A 22 -9.15 4.47 -3.51
CA ALA A 22 -9.07 4.96 -2.14
C ALA A 22 -8.90 6.48 -2.04
N LEU A 23 -8.16 7.07 -2.99
CA LEU A 23 -7.95 8.51 -3.11
C LEU A 23 -9.04 9.20 -3.95
N ASP A 24 -10.11 8.47 -4.28
CA ASP A 24 -11.22 8.94 -5.11
C ASP A 24 -10.72 9.55 -6.45
N MET A 25 -9.70 8.89 -7.01
CA MET A 25 -9.14 9.17 -8.32
C MET A 25 -9.88 8.36 -9.37
N ASP A 26 -10.20 8.99 -10.49
CA ASP A 26 -10.87 8.29 -11.58
C ASP A 26 -9.93 7.23 -12.21
N THR A 27 -10.35 5.97 -12.10
CA THR A 27 -9.69 4.79 -12.67
C THR A 27 -10.45 4.20 -13.85
N ALA A 28 -11.48 4.89 -14.39
CA ALA A 28 -12.31 4.35 -15.47
C ALA A 28 -11.49 4.04 -16.74
N LYS A 29 -10.44 4.83 -16.98
CA LYS A 29 -9.48 4.64 -18.08
C LYS A 29 -8.19 3.91 -17.65
N GLY A 30 -8.21 3.27 -16.48
CA GLY A 30 -7.04 2.65 -15.87
C GLY A 30 -6.21 3.62 -15.02
N THR A 31 -5.11 3.10 -14.47
CA THR A 31 -4.23 3.83 -13.53
C THR A 31 -3.00 4.45 -14.18
N THR A 32 -2.73 4.13 -15.45
CA THR A 32 -1.52 4.52 -16.17
C THR A 32 -1.24 6.02 -16.11
N ARG A 33 -2.27 6.87 -16.22
CA ARG A 33 -2.11 8.33 -16.15
C ARG A 33 -1.59 8.84 -14.80
N TRP A 34 -1.95 8.15 -13.72
CA TRP A 34 -1.53 8.49 -12.37
C TRP A 34 -0.09 8.01 -12.12
N LEU A 35 0.21 6.81 -12.62
CA LEU A 35 1.52 6.16 -12.57
C LEU A 35 2.54 6.75 -13.56
N ALA A 36 2.09 7.54 -14.54
CA ALA A 36 2.96 8.10 -15.58
C ALA A 36 4.03 9.03 -15.02
N GLY A 37 3.72 9.77 -13.95
CA GLY A 37 4.69 10.61 -13.25
C GLY A 37 5.13 10.04 -11.92
N LEU A 38 5.23 8.71 -11.83
CA LEU A 38 6.01 8.00 -10.81
C LEU A 38 7.28 7.50 -11.49
N ASP A 39 8.36 7.43 -10.72
CA ASP A 39 9.62 6.87 -11.16
C ASP A 39 9.52 5.35 -11.41
N ALA A 40 10.52 4.80 -12.10
CA ALA A 40 10.53 3.39 -12.48
C ALA A 40 10.72 2.44 -11.29
N ASP A 41 11.31 2.91 -10.20
CA ASP A 41 11.46 2.18 -8.93
C ASP A 41 10.20 2.26 -8.05
N GLU A 42 9.38 3.30 -8.23
CA GLU A 42 8.15 3.50 -7.45
C GLU A 42 6.97 2.66 -7.94
N LYS A 43 7.05 2.13 -9.17
CA LYS A 43 5.99 1.35 -9.80
C LYS A 43 6.52 0.06 -10.40
N GLN A 44 5.80 -1.03 -10.20
CA GLN A 44 6.17 -2.31 -10.78
C GLN A 44 4.93 -3.06 -11.23
N THR A 45 4.99 -3.66 -12.42
CA THR A 45 3.96 -4.58 -12.88
C THR A 45 4.25 -5.95 -12.31
N LEU A 46 3.41 -6.43 -11.40
CA LEU A 46 3.55 -7.74 -10.79
C LEU A 46 2.42 -8.64 -11.24
N ARG A 47 2.69 -9.96 -11.23
CA ARG A 47 1.66 -10.96 -11.48
C ARG A 47 0.69 -10.95 -10.31
N ASN A 48 -0.60 -10.85 -10.62
CA ASN A 48 -1.63 -10.92 -9.60
C ASN A 48 -1.65 -12.35 -9.02
N SER A 49 -1.41 -12.47 -7.71
CA SER A 49 -1.37 -13.76 -7.00
C SER A 49 -2.77 -14.28 -6.63
N GLU A 50 -3.80 -13.41 -6.65
CA GLU A 50 -5.19 -13.77 -6.30
C GLU A 50 -5.92 -14.44 -7.47
N GLY A 51 -5.39 -15.54 -7.99
CA GLY A 51 -5.92 -16.32 -9.14
C GLY A 51 -7.43 -16.19 -9.36
N GLY A 52 -7.82 -15.37 -10.34
CA GLY A 52 -9.21 -15.05 -10.67
C GLY A 52 -9.30 -14.26 -11.97
N ARG A 53 -10.53 -13.95 -12.44
CA ARG A 53 -10.83 -13.23 -13.71
C ARG A 53 -10.25 -11.80 -13.82
N VAL A 54 -9.52 -11.35 -12.81
CA VAL A 54 -8.77 -10.09 -12.81
C VAL A 54 -7.51 -10.23 -13.66
N ALA A 55 -7.09 -9.15 -14.31
CA ALA A 55 -5.95 -9.14 -15.22
C ALA A 55 -4.72 -9.87 -14.61
N PRO A 56 -4.04 -10.73 -15.38
CA PRO A 56 -2.92 -11.55 -14.89
C PRO A 56 -1.75 -10.69 -14.38
N TYR A 57 -1.65 -9.47 -14.86
CA TYR A 57 -0.67 -8.47 -14.45
C TYR A 57 -1.39 -7.21 -13.98
N MET A 58 -0.99 -6.70 -12.82
CA MET A 58 -1.48 -5.44 -12.28
C MET A 58 -0.31 -4.54 -11.95
N ALA A 59 -0.54 -3.23 -11.99
CA ALA A 59 0.44 -2.25 -11.53
C ALA A 59 0.39 -2.17 -10.01
N TYR A 60 1.56 -2.29 -9.40
CA TYR A 60 1.80 -2.10 -7.98
C TYR A 60 2.69 -0.88 -7.77
N VAL A 61 2.55 -0.25 -6.62
CA VAL A 61 3.39 0.87 -6.18
C VAL A 61 3.91 0.59 -4.79
N ASN A 62 5.14 0.97 -4.53
CA ASN A 62 5.74 0.88 -3.19
C ASN A 62 5.27 2.05 -2.30
N GLU A 63 5.86 2.17 -1.11
CA GLU A 63 5.55 3.25 -0.17
C GLU A 63 5.83 4.65 -0.76
N SER A 64 6.96 4.81 -1.47
CA SER A 64 7.33 6.06 -2.14
C SER A 64 6.31 6.47 -3.19
N GLY A 65 5.95 5.54 -4.08
CA GLY A 65 4.93 5.78 -5.11
C GLY A 65 3.55 6.08 -4.53
N LEU A 66 3.21 5.46 -3.41
CA LEU A 66 2.00 5.78 -2.66
C LEU A 66 2.03 7.23 -2.13
N TYR A 67 3.15 7.68 -1.55
CA TYR A 67 3.29 9.09 -1.13
C TYR A 67 3.20 10.04 -2.31
N SER A 68 3.85 9.72 -3.43
CA SER A 68 3.78 10.50 -4.67
C SER A 68 2.35 10.63 -5.21
N LEU A 69 1.54 9.56 -5.14
CA LEU A 69 0.11 9.60 -5.46
C LEU A 69 -0.71 10.43 -4.47
N ILE A 70 -0.44 10.30 -3.17
CA ILE A 70 -1.10 11.09 -2.11
C ILE A 70 -0.81 12.59 -2.32
N LEU A 71 0.43 12.97 -2.61
CA LEU A 71 0.84 14.35 -2.85
C LEU A 71 0.24 14.94 -4.13
N LYS A 72 0.07 14.12 -5.17
CA LYS A 72 -0.67 14.50 -6.38
C LYS A 72 -2.17 14.70 -6.13
N SER A 73 -2.71 14.03 -5.11
CA SER A 73 -4.10 14.19 -4.73
C SER A 73 -4.31 15.51 -3.99
N ARG A 74 -5.00 16.46 -4.62
CA ARG A 74 -5.36 17.76 -4.03
C ARG A 74 -6.54 17.69 -3.04
N LYS A 75 -6.97 16.48 -2.71
CA LYS A 75 -8.18 16.19 -1.94
C LYS A 75 -7.88 16.09 -0.44
N PRO A 76 -8.76 16.60 0.45
CA PRO A 76 -8.58 16.45 1.90
C PRO A 76 -8.56 14.98 2.35
N GLU A 77 -9.18 14.07 1.59
CA GLU A 77 -9.14 12.62 1.80
C GLU A 77 -7.71 12.05 1.72
N ALA A 78 -6.77 12.73 1.05
CA ALA A 78 -5.37 12.33 1.01
C ALA A 78 -4.71 12.34 2.40
N LYS A 79 -5.11 13.26 3.29
CA LYS A 79 -4.63 13.29 4.69
C LYS A 79 -5.17 12.11 5.48
N ALA A 80 -6.43 11.75 5.27
CA ALA A 80 -7.05 10.57 5.90
C ALA A 80 -6.39 9.28 5.39
N CYS A 81 -6.13 9.19 4.08
CA CYS A 81 -5.45 8.06 3.47
C CYS A 81 -4.02 7.90 3.99
N LYS A 82 -3.25 8.99 4.13
CA LYS A 82 -1.93 8.96 4.76
C LYS A 82 -2.01 8.40 6.18
N LYS A 83 -2.90 8.94 7.02
CA LYS A 83 -3.05 8.51 8.43
C LYS A 83 -3.51 7.06 8.54
N TRP A 84 -4.38 6.62 7.63
CA TRP A 84 -4.89 5.25 7.59
C TRP A 84 -3.82 4.25 7.10
N VAL A 85 -3.07 4.57 6.04
CA VAL A 85 -1.95 3.75 5.56
C VAL A 85 -0.93 3.52 6.67
N THR A 86 -0.55 4.58 7.40
CA THR A 86 0.43 4.45 8.48
C THR A 86 -0.11 3.70 9.69
N SER A 87 -1.43 3.77 9.96
CA SER A 87 -2.03 3.17 11.15
C SER A 87 -2.57 1.75 10.94
N VAL A 88 -2.86 1.35 9.69
CA VAL A 88 -3.53 0.09 9.38
C VAL A 88 -2.67 -0.77 8.47
N VAL A 89 -2.12 -0.17 7.41
CA VAL A 89 -1.47 -0.92 6.33
C VAL A 89 -0.03 -1.27 6.68
N LEU A 90 0.76 -0.30 7.16
CA LEU A 90 2.13 -0.56 7.64
C LEU A 90 2.18 -1.60 8.78
N PRO A 91 1.36 -1.49 9.84
CA PRO A 91 1.37 -2.48 10.92
C PRO A 91 0.74 -3.82 10.53
N ALA A 92 -0.13 -3.90 9.51
CA ALA A 92 -0.67 -5.18 9.04
C ALA A 92 0.35 -5.95 8.17
N ILE A 93 1.28 -5.26 7.51
CA ILE A 93 2.26 -5.88 6.60
C ILE A 93 3.61 -6.09 7.27
N ARG A 94 3.99 -5.26 8.24
CA ARG A 94 5.05 -5.61 9.19
C ARG A 94 4.44 -6.54 10.23
N PRO A 95 4.63 -7.87 10.18
CA PRO A 95 4.37 -8.67 11.37
C PRO A 95 5.15 -8.02 12.50
N LEU A 96 4.52 -7.82 13.67
CA LEU A 96 5.18 -7.49 14.93
C LEU A 96 6.17 -8.61 15.32
N HIS A 97 7.18 -8.89 14.50
CA HIS A 97 8.17 -9.94 14.72
C HIS A 97 9.22 -9.53 15.76
N HIS A 98 9.12 -8.31 16.28
CA HIS A 98 9.87 -7.80 17.41
C HIS A 98 8.92 -6.94 18.23
N ARG A 99 8.12 -7.58 19.08
CA ARG A 99 8.01 -7.09 20.45
C ARG A 99 8.98 -7.99 21.21
N PRO A 100 10.06 -7.49 21.82
CA PRO A 100 10.78 -8.32 22.79
C PRO A 100 9.72 -8.81 23.78
N PRO A 101 9.72 -10.07 24.21
CA PRO A 101 8.83 -10.47 25.29
C PRO A 101 9.02 -9.45 26.40
N ASP A 102 7.93 -8.77 26.79
CA ASP A 102 7.91 -8.05 28.05
C ASP A 102 8.22 -9.12 29.10
N ASP A 103 9.49 -9.20 29.49
CA ASP A 103 9.93 -9.89 30.69
C ASP A 103 9.51 -9.01 31.87
N ASP A 104 8.20 -8.87 32.04
CA ASP A 104 7.59 -8.50 33.31
C ASP A 104 7.23 -9.82 33.98
N GLN A 105 8.23 -10.49 34.54
CA GLN A 105 7.95 -11.43 35.61
C GLN A 105 7.58 -10.61 36.84
N PRO A 106 6.34 -10.72 37.37
CA PRO A 106 6.09 -10.31 38.73
C PRO A 106 6.82 -11.30 39.64
N GLY A 107 8.04 -10.93 40.03
CA GLY A 107 8.86 -11.60 41.02
C GLY A 107 8.16 -11.52 42.37
N HIS A 108 7.34 -12.52 42.62
CA HIS A 108 6.65 -12.84 43.85
C HIS A 108 7.68 -13.10 44.97
N ARG A 109 8.03 -12.10 45.81
CA ARG A 109 8.35 -12.30 47.24
C ARG A 109 8.55 -11.01 48.02
#